data_AF-Q096R1-F1
#
_entry.id   AF-Q096R1-F1
#
_cell.length_a   1.000
_cell.length_b   1.000
_cell.length_c   1.000
_cell.angle_alpha   90.00
_cell.angle_beta   90.00
_cell.angle_gamma   90.00
#
_symmetry.space_group_name_H-M   'P 1'
#
loop_
_entity.id
_entity.type
_entity.pdbx_description
1 polymer ?
#
loop_
_entity_poly.entity_id
_entity_poly.type
_entity_poly.pdbx_seq_one_letter_code
_entity_poly.pdbx_strand_id
1 'polypeptide(L)'
;MRWAGLLVGLLAAGCGESSSSAADFGEELFQDARLSESQFNRFSCATCHATTPSPAAGSLLAGHTLHNTAFRPSWWGGYETDLLNAVNFCYVHFMRGVAPLTREEPKSRALYEYLVRISPEPQAPALPFTVVKDIMEVPRGTVRRGAEVYRAACQDCHGEPHTGKGRLTEQASVLPEVVNDYDILFPGVPQSLVVIEKVRHGQFFGVGGNMPLYSLEALSEEDLGALLAFLEL
;
A
#
# COMPACT_ATOMS: atom_id res chain seq x y z
N MET A 1 -47.91 -57.79 15.52
CA MET A 1 -47.12 -57.41 14.33
C MET A 1 -47.72 -56.10 13.81
N ARG A 2 -47.10 -54.96 14.11
CA ARG A 2 -46.29 -54.12 13.20
C ARG A 2 -47.10 -53.56 12.01
N TRP A 3 -47.19 -52.27 11.70
CA TRP A 3 -46.60 -51.01 12.14
C TRP A 3 -47.51 -49.85 11.67
N ALA A 4 -47.52 -48.74 12.43
CA ALA A 4 -48.04 -47.45 11.99
C ALA A 4 -47.04 -46.79 11.02
N GLY A 5 -47.49 -46.40 9.83
CA GLY A 5 -46.69 -45.63 8.87
C GLY A 5 -47.03 -44.15 8.95
N LEU A 6 -46.16 -43.39 9.62
CA LEU A 6 -46.18 -41.93 9.68
C LEU A 6 -45.56 -41.34 8.40
N LEU A 7 -46.22 -40.32 7.87
CA LEU A 7 -45.74 -39.41 6.82
C LEU A 7 -44.42 -38.73 7.22
N VAL A 8 -43.46 -38.65 6.28
CA VAL A 8 -42.50 -37.55 6.20
C VAL A 8 -42.32 -37.17 4.74
N GLY A 9 -42.87 -36.02 4.37
CA GLY A 9 -42.52 -35.34 3.13
C GLY A 9 -41.17 -34.64 3.30
N LEU A 10 -40.22 -34.97 2.43
CA LEU A 10 -39.00 -34.20 2.28
C LEU A 10 -39.22 -33.14 1.20
N LEU A 11 -39.53 -31.92 1.66
CA LEU A 11 -39.36 -30.70 0.88
C LEU A 11 -37.86 -30.50 0.67
N ALA A 12 -37.41 -30.62 -0.58
CA ALA A 12 -36.10 -30.17 -1.01
C ALA A 12 -36.08 -28.64 -1.05
N ALA A 13 -35.88 -28.03 0.12
CA ALA A 13 -35.44 -26.64 0.24
C ALA A 13 -33.92 -26.68 0.51
N GLY A 14 -33.13 -26.73 -0.56
CA GLY A 14 -31.68 -26.52 -0.51
C GLY A 14 -31.37 -25.15 -1.09
N CYS A 15 -30.94 -24.25 -0.21
CA CYS A 15 -30.85 -22.81 -0.40
C CYS A 15 -29.93 -22.40 -1.56
N GLY A 16 -30.49 -21.66 -2.52
CA GLY A 16 -29.72 -20.72 -3.32
C GLY A 16 -29.41 -19.49 -2.48
N GLU A 17 -28.45 -19.59 -1.58
CA GLU A 17 -27.77 -18.41 -1.03
C GLU A 17 -26.54 -18.17 -1.90
N SER A 18 -26.50 -17.00 -2.54
CA SER A 18 -25.32 -16.48 -3.23
C SER A 18 -24.18 -16.33 -2.22
N SER A 19 -23.47 -17.41 -1.94
CA SER A 19 -22.21 -17.36 -1.19
C SER A 19 -21.22 -16.54 -2.01
N SER A 20 -20.81 -15.38 -1.50
CA SER A 20 -19.74 -14.56 -2.05
C SER A 20 -18.53 -15.45 -2.39
N SER A 21 -17.96 -15.31 -3.60
CA SER A 21 -16.82 -16.14 -3.99
C SER A 21 -15.59 -15.81 -3.13
N ALA A 22 -14.60 -16.70 -3.08
CA ALA A 22 -13.36 -16.40 -2.34
C ALA A 22 -12.66 -15.13 -2.85
N ALA A 23 -12.75 -14.86 -4.17
CA ALA A 23 -12.21 -13.65 -4.77
C ALA A 23 -13.03 -12.39 -4.43
N ASP A 24 -14.35 -12.50 -4.27
CA ASP A 24 -15.19 -11.38 -3.81
C ASP A 24 -14.87 -11.03 -2.36
N PHE A 25 -14.77 -12.04 -1.48
CA PHE A 25 -14.33 -11.82 -0.10
C PHE A 25 -12.90 -11.27 -0.04
N GLY A 26 -11.99 -11.72 -0.92
CA GLY A 26 -10.63 -11.17 -1.02
C GLY A 26 -10.60 -9.69 -1.39
N GLU A 27 -11.53 -9.25 -2.25
CA GLU A 27 -11.67 -7.83 -2.60
C GLU A 27 -12.21 -7.00 -1.44
N GLU A 28 -13.19 -7.53 -0.70
CA GLU A 28 -13.66 -6.89 0.53
C GLU A 28 -12.50 -6.68 1.52
N LEU A 29 -11.70 -7.73 1.75
CA LEU A 29 -10.52 -7.65 2.62
C LEU A 29 -9.47 -6.66 2.11
N PHE A 30 -9.27 -6.58 0.79
CA PHE A 30 -8.34 -5.64 0.16
C PHE A 30 -8.70 -4.17 0.46
N GLN A 31 -10.00 -3.87 0.59
CA GLN A 31 -10.52 -2.53 0.85
C GLN A 31 -10.75 -2.25 2.35
N ASP A 32 -10.67 -3.26 3.21
CA ASP A 32 -11.02 -3.12 4.64
C ASP A 32 -9.78 -2.97 5.53
N ALA A 33 -9.64 -1.80 6.15
CA ALA A 33 -8.58 -1.55 7.14
C ALA A 33 -8.70 -2.47 8.38
N ARG A 34 -9.86 -3.08 8.62
CA ARG A 34 -10.09 -4.03 9.73
C ARG A 34 -9.58 -5.44 9.42
N LEU A 35 -9.00 -5.69 8.24
CA LEU A 35 -8.21 -6.91 8.00
C LEU A 35 -7.13 -7.08 9.08
N SER A 36 -6.53 -5.97 9.53
CA SER A 36 -5.69 -5.94 10.73
C SER A 36 -6.53 -5.67 11.97
N GLU A 37 -6.31 -6.47 13.01
CA GLU A 37 -6.97 -6.34 14.31
C GLU A 37 -6.46 -5.14 15.13
N SER A 38 -5.41 -4.46 14.66
CA SER A 38 -4.84 -3.30 15.34
C SER A 38 -5.80 -2.11 15.33
N GLN A 39 -6.21 -1.64 16.50
CA GLN A 39 -7.05 -0.44 16.66
C GLN A 39 -6.38 0.85 16.16
N PHE A 40 -5.06 0.82 15.98
CA PHE A 40 -4.26 1.93 15.46
C PHE A 40 -4.09 1.88 13.94
N ASN A 41 -4.61 0.85 13.26
CA ASN A 41 -4.57 0.78 11.82
C ASN A 41 -5.64 1.70 11.18
N ARG A 42 -5.22 2.42 10.14
CA ARG A 42 -6.10 3.21 9.26
C ARG A 42 -5.93 2.85 7.78
N PHE A 43 -4.99 1.95 7.47
CA PHE A 43 -4.65 1.58 6.09
C PHE A 43 -5.40 0.32 5.67
N SER A 44 -5.90 0.32 4.45
CA SER A 44 -6.23 -0.90 3.70
C SER A 44 -5.19 -1.09 2.59
N CYS A 45 -5.20 -2.23 1.92
CA CYS A 45 -4.34 -2.42 0.74
C CYS A 45 -4.69 -1.39 -0.36
N ALA A 46 -5.98 -1.10 -0.52
CA ALA A 46 -6.51 -0.10 -1.46
C ALA A 46 -6.07 1.34 -1.16
N THR A 47 -5.59 1.63 0.05
CA THR A 47 -5.06 2.95 0.40
C THR A 47 -3.81 3.30 -0.41
N CYS A 48 -2.98 2.30 -0.75
CA CYS A 48 -1.70 2.51 -1.43
C CYS A 48 -1.61 1.88 -2.83
N HIS A 49 -2.54 0.96 -3.16
CA HIS A 49 -2.46 0.17 -4.38
C HIS A 49 -3.71 0.32 -5.25
N ALA A 50 -3.50 0.69 -6.51
CA ALA A 50 -4.48 0.48 -7.57
C ALA A 50 -4.45 -0.97 -8.08
N THR A 51 -5.58 -1.46 -8.57
CA THR A 51 -5.75 -2.81 -9.12
C THR A 51 -6.00 -2.83 -10.63
N THR A 52 -6.07 -1.65 -11.26
CA THR A 52 -6.14 -1.44 -12.71
C THR A 52 -4.73 -1.38 -13.33
N PRO A 53 -4.58 -1.57 -14.67
CA PRO A 53 -3.28 -1.48 -15.35
C PRO A 53 -2.56 -0.14 -15.15
N SER A 54 -3.29 0.93 -14.86
CA SER A 54 -2.75 2.24 -14.53
C SER A 54 -3.53 2.83 -13.35
N PRO A 55 -2.88 3.64 -12.49
CA PRO A 55 -3.57 4.32 -11.41
C PRO A 55 -4.60 5.34 -11.96
N ALA A 56 -5.47 5.82 -11.08
CA ALA A 56 -6.41 6.89 -11.43
C ALA A 56 -5.65 8.14 -11.92
N ALA A 57 -6.26 8.88 -12.85
CA ALA A 57 -5.65 10.09 -13.39
C ALA A 57 -5.33 11.08 -12.27
N GLY A 58 -4.08 11.54 -12.21
CA GLY A 58 -3.59 12.46 -11.18
C GLY A 58 -3.15 11.81 -9.87
N SER A 59 -3.14 10.47 -9.77
CA SER A 59 -2.55 9.73 -8.65
C SER A 59 -1.16 9.23 -9.00
N LEU A 60 -0.23 9.33 -8.05
CA LEU A 60 1.13 8.80 -8.13
C LEU A 60 1.31 7.85 -6.93
N LEU A 61 1.37 6.56 -7.22
CA LEU A 61 1.53 5.51 -6.20
C LEU A 61 3.01 5.31 -5.85
N ALA A 62 3.29 4.79 -4.66
CA ALA A 62 4.65 4.48 -4.20
C ALA A 62 5.38 3.42 -5.06
N GLY A 63 4.64 2.63 -5.83
CA GLY A 63 5.17 1.64 -6.75
C GLY A 63 4.16 1.26 -7.83
N HIS A 64 4.40 0.14 -8.49
CA HIS A 64 3.51 -0.39 -9.52
C HIS A 64 2.13 -0.75 -8.99
N THR A 65 1.12 -0.70 -9.87
CA THR A 65 -0.21 -1.23 -9.54
C THR A 65 -0.14 -2.74 -9.29
N LEU A 66 -1.15 -3.28 -8.62
CA LEU A 66 -1.27 -4.71 -8.35
C LEU A 66 -1.91 -5.50 -9.51
N HIS A 67 -2.27 -4.82 -10.61
CA HIS A 67 -2.69 -5.50 -11.82
C HIS A 67 -1.60 -6.46 -12.32
N ASN A 68 -1.93 -7.70 -12.63
CA ASN A 68 -0.95 -8.74 -12.99
C ASN A 68 0.12 -8.99 -11.92
N THR A 69 -0.19 -8.85 -10.63
CA THR A 69 0.79 -9.11 -9.56
C THR A 69 0.97 -10.59 -9.23
N ALA A 70 -0.07 -11.42 -9.38
CA ALA A 70 -0.08 -12.77 -8.82
C ALA A 70 0.92 -13.72 -9.47
N PHE A 71 1.25 -13.47 -10.74
CA PHE A 71 2.09 -14.33 -11.56
C PHE A 71 3.43 -13.66 -11.95
N ARG A 72 3.82 -12.59 -11.26
CA ARG A 72 5.17 -12.03 -11.40
C ARG A 72 6.17 -13.00 -10.76
N PRO A 73 7.39 -13.12 -11.32
CA PRO A 73 8.41 -14.00 -10.75
C PRO A 73 9.00 -13.45 -9.44
N SER A 74 8.83 -12.14 -9.15
CA SER A 74 9.31 -11.49 -7.93
C SER A 74 8.64 -10.14 -7.68
N TRP A 75 8.78 -9.63 -6.45
CA TRP A 75 8.32 -8.31 -5.98
C TRP A 75 9.47 -7.47 -5.43
N TRP A 76 9.27 -6.15 -5.40
CA TRP A 76 10.24 -5.15 -4.93
C TRP A 76 11.64 -5.30 -5.56
N GLY A 77 11.67 -5.46 -6.88
CA GLY A 77 12.93 -5.52 -7.63
C GLY A 77 13.70 -6.83 -7.42
N GLY A 78 13.02 -7.91 -7.03
CA GLY A 78 13.65 -9.21 -6.81
C GLY A 78 13.89 -9.57 -5.34
N TYR A 79 13.53 -8.70 -4.40
CA TYR A 79 13.76 -8.95 -2.97
C TYR A 79 12.89 -10.08 -2.40
N GLU A 80 11.68 -10.24 -2.95
CA GLU A 80 10.74 -11.28 -2.54
C GLU A 80 10.29 -12.11 -3.74
N THR A 81 10.14 -13.43 -3.54
CA THR A 81 9.75 -14.41 -4.57
C THR A 81 8.53 -15.24 -4.17
N ASP A 82 8.00 -15.02 -2.97
CA ASP A 82 6.73 -15.56 -2.50
C ASP A 82 5.69 -14.45 -2.32
N LEU A 83 4.55 -14.57 -3.02
CA LEU A 83 3.50 -13.56 -3.01
C LEU A 83 2.89 -13.36 -1.62
N LEU A 84 2.74 -14.42 -0.83
CA LEU A 84 2.14 -14.30 0.51
C LEU A 84 3.10 -13.55 1.45
N ASN A 85 4.40 -13.83 1.38
CA ASN A 85 5.40 -13.02 2.08
C ASN A 85 5.37 -11.56 1.62
N ALA A 86 5.18 -11.32 0.31
CA ALA A 86 5.06 -9.97 -0.22
C ALA A 86 3.85 -9.21 0.39
N VAL A 87 2.70 -9.87 0.46
CA VAL A 87 1.48 -9.36 1.11
C VAL A 87 1.70 -9.17 2.61
N ASN A 88 2.37 -10.10 3.27
CA ASN A 88 2.62 -10.06 4.72
C ASN A 88 3.49 -8.89 5.14
N PHE A 89 4.41 -8.44 4.30
CA PHE A 89 5.16 -7.22 4.58
C PHE A 89 4.22 -6.02 4.74
N CYS A 90 3.25 -5.88 3.82
CA CYS A 90 2.24 -4.84 3.91
C CYS A 90 1.40 -4.97 5.19
N TYR A 91 0.85 -6.16 5.39
CA TYR A 91 -0.02 -6.46 6.52
C TYR A 91 0.66 -6.18 7.87
N VAL A 92 1.89 -6.62 8.06
CA VAL A 92 2.62 -6.45 9.33
C VAL A 92 3.14 -5.03 9.50
N HIS A 93 3.85 -4.49 8.51
CA HIS A 93 4.60 -3.24 8.70
C HIS A 93 3.78 -1.97 8.50
N PHE A 94 2.77 -1.99 7.62
CA PHE A 94 1.92 -0.83 7.37
C PHE A 94 0.57 -0.97 8.06
N MET A 95 -0.07 -2.14 7.93
CA MET A 95 -1.37 -2.37 8.55
C MET A 95 -1.28 -2.78 10.03
N ARG A 96 -0.08 -2.95 10.59
CA ARG A 96 0.16 -3.29 12.01
C ARG A 96 -0.41 -4.64 12.43
N GLY A 97 -0.42 -5.61 11.52
CA GLY A 97 -0.77 -6.99 11.81
C GLY A 97 0.15 -7.57 12.88
N VAL A 98 -0.43 -8.26 13.87
CA VAL A 98 0.32 -8.79 15.03
C VAL A 98 1.20 -9.99 14.66
N ALA A 99 0.75 -10.80 13.69
CA ALA A 99 1.49 -11.94 13.16
C ALA A 99 1.23 -12.05 11.66
N PRO A 100 2.19 -12.51 10.83
CA PRO A 100 1.95 -12.75 9.41
C PRO A 100 0.76 -13.69 9.16
N LEU A 101 0.02 -13.45 8.08
CA LEU A 101 -1.03 -14.31 7.57
C LEU A 101 -0.42 -15.66 7.13
N THR A 102 -1.04 -16.79 7.50
CA THR A 102 -0.60 -18.13 7.05
C THR A 102 -1.40 -18.65 5.87
N ARG A 103 -0.89 -19.64 5.14
CA ARG A 103 -1.56 -20.20 3.94
C ARG A 103 -2.88 -20.90 4.25
N GLU A 104 -3.01 -21.40 5.47
CA GLU A 104 -4.15 -22.17 5.95
C GLU A 104 -5.34 -21.27 6.30
N GLU A 105 -5.10 -19.98 6.50
CA GLU A 105 -6.15 -19.03 6.87
C GLU A 105 -7.09 -18.73 5.68
N PRO A 106 -8.42 -18.76 5.90
CA PRO A 106 -9.38 -18.43 4.85
C PRO A 106 -9.16 -17.05 4.20
N LYS A 107 -8.71 -16.05 4.99
CA LYS A 107 -8.42 -14.69 4.50
C LYS A 107 -7.23 -14.65 3.54
N SER A 108 -6.19 -15.44 3.80
CA SER A 108 -5.02 -15.53 2.92
C SER A 108 -5.38 -16.12 1.56
N ARG A 109 -6.18 -17.19 1.58
CA ARG A 109 -6.70 -17.78 0.34
C ARG A 109 -7.58 -16.80 -0.43
N ALA A 110 -8.49 -16.11 0.26
CA ALA A 110 -9.37 -15.13 -0.36
C ALA A 110 -8.59 -13.99 -1.04
N LEU A 111 -7.60 -13.41 -0.34
CA LEU A 111 -6.71 -12.40 -0.89
C LEU A 111 -5.95 -12.93 -2.11
N TYR A 112 -5.41 -14.15 -2.06
CA TYR A 112 -4.74 -14.77 -3.20
C TYR A 112 -5.67 -14.89 -4.41
N GLU A 113 -6.88 -15.41 -4.22
CA GLU A 113 -7.89 -15.56 -5.29
C GLU A 113 -8.27 -14.20 -5.90
N TYR A 114 -8.34 -13.15 -5.09
CA TYR A 114 -8.54 -11.79 -5.59
C TYR A 114 -7.36 -11.30 -6.44
N LEU A 115 -6.13 -11.49 -5.96
CA LEU A 115 -4.92 -11.10 -6.70
C LEU A 115 -4.80 -11.86 -8.03
N VAL A 116 -5.18 -13.14 -8.06
CA VAL A 116 -5.28 -13.93 -9.30
C VAL A 116 -6.34 -13.35 -10.23
N ARG A 117 -7.51 -12.97 -9.70
CA ARG A 117 -8.58 -12.35 -10.50
C ARG A 117 -8.15 -11.06 -11.20
N ILE A 118 -7.33 -10.23 -10.55
CA ILE A 118 -6.77 -8.99 -11.15
C ILE A 118 -5.47 -9.24 -11.93
N SER A 119 -5.11 -10.51 -12.17
CA SER A 119 -3.91 -10.92 -12.91
C SER A 119 -4.26 -11.76 -14.14
N PRO A 120 -4.87 -11.17 -15.18
CA PRO A 120 -5.22 -11.92 -16.41
C PRO A 120 -4.02 -12.55 -17.14
N GLU A 121 -2.79 -12.07 -16.91
CA GLU A 121 -1.59 -12.63 -17.54
C GLU A 121 -0.93 -13.70 -16.65
N PRO A 122 -0.96 -14.99 -17.04
CA PRO A 122 -0.40 -16.08 -16.23
C PRO A 122 1.14 -16.11 -16.20
N GLN A 123 1.80 -15.23 -16.97
CA GLN A 123 3.26 -15.07 -17.02
C GLN A 123 3.60 -13.57 -17.13
N ALA A 124 3.25 -12.82 -16.10
CA ALA A 124 3.58 -11.40 -16.03
C ALA A 124 5.09 -11.20 -15.84
N PRO A 125 5.71 -10.20 -16.49
CA PRO A 125 7.14 -9.95 -16.32
C PRO A 125 7.47 -9.43 -14.91
N ALA A 126 8.72 -9.59 -14.50
CA ALA A 126 9.25 -8.81 -13.38
C ALA A 126 9.17 -7.32 -13.71
N LEU A 127 8.81 -6.50 -12.73
CA LEU A 127 8.79 -5.06 -12.89
C LEU A 127 10.03 -4.43 -12.23
N PRO A 128 10.65 -3.43 -12.87
CA PRO A 128 11.77 -2.71 -12.27
C PRO A 128 11.30 -1.98 -11.01
N PHE A 129 12.13 -2.00 -9.99
CA PHE A 129 11.87 -1.29 -8.74
C PHE A 129 13.22 -0.89 -8.14
N THR A 130 13.68 0.29 -8.52
CA THR A 130 15.00 0.76 -8.12
C THR A 130 14.92 1.46 -6.77
N VAL A 131 15.54 0.84 -5.77
CA VAL A 131 15.80 1.47 -4.48
C VAL A 131 17.13 2.24 -4.56
N VAL A 132 17.07 3.54 -4.30
CA VAL A 132 18.27 4.39 -4.18
C VAL A 132 18.99 4.02 -2.90
N LYS A 133 20.24 3.56 -2.99
CA LYS A 133 21.01 3.12 -1.81
C LYS A 133 21.55 4.30 -1.02
N ASP A 134 22.19 5.23 -1.72
CA ASP A 134 22.86 6.38 -1.13
C ASP A 134 22.06 7.65 -1.44
N ILE A 135 21.62 8.35 -0.38
CA ILE A 135 20.83 9.55 -0.54
C ILE A 135 21.72 10.76 -0.75
N MET A 136 21.36 11.53 -1.77
CA MET A 136 22.04 12.75 -2.17
C MET A 136 21.00 13.84 -2.44
N GLU A 137 21.48 15.09 -2.45
CA GLU A 137 20.66 16.21 -2.92
C GLU A 137 20.28 16.02 -4.39
N VAL A 138 19.04 16.39 -4.70
CA VAL A 138 18.52 16.40 -6.07
C VAL A 138 18.30 17.84 -6.53
N PRO A 139 18.53 18.16 -7.82
CA PRO A 139 18.27 19.49 -8.35
C PRO A 139 16.84 19.94 -8.08
N ARG A 140 16.66 21.18 -7.61
CA ARG A 140 15.33 21.72 -7.34
C ARG A 140 14.56 21.97 -8.62
N GLY A 141 13.31 21.53 -8.63
CA GLY A 141 12.36 21.75 -9.72
C GLY A 141 11.54 23.03 -9.51
N THR A 142 10.36 23.09 -10.12
CA THR A 142 9.45 24.22 -9.95
C THR A 142 8.44 23.97 -8.83
N VAL A 143 8.11 25.00 -8.05
CA VAL A 143 7.07 24.95 -7.01
C VAL A 143 5.73 24.47 -7.57
N ARG A 144 5.36 24.89 -8.78
CA ARG A 144 4.12 24.44 -9.45
C ARG A 144 4.11 22.92 -9.65
N ARG A 145 5.21 22.36 -10.17
CA ARG A 145 5.33 20.91 -10.35
C ARG A 145 5.32 20.19 -9.01
N GLY A 146 6.02 20.71 -8.00
CA GLY A 146 6.01 20.14 -6.66
C GLY A 146 4.62 20.09 -6.02
N ALA A 147 3.80 21.12 -6.22
CA ALA A 147 2.41 21.13 -5.78
C ALA A 147 1.55 20.06 -6.49
N GLU A 148 1.81 19.80 -7.78
CA GLU A 148 1.16 18.71 -8.51
C GLU A 148 1.57 17.34 -7.97
N VAL A 149 2.86 17.14 -7.72
CA VAL A 149 3.41 15.90 -7.13
C VAL A 149 2.85 15.67 -5.73
N TYR A 150 2.81 16.71 -4.88
CA TYR A 150 2.25 16.62 -3.53
C TYR A 150 0.80 16.16 -3.55
N ARG A 151 -0.03 16.76 -4.41
CA ARG A 151 -1.44 16.36 -4.57
C ARG A 151 -1.57 14.91 -5.03
N ALA A 152 -0.70 14.48 -5.94
CA ALA A 152 -0.77 13.15 -6.54
C ALA A 152 -0.26 12.03 -5.63
N ALA A 153 0.75 12.30 -4.80
CA ALA A 153 1.50 11.28 -4.07
C ALA A 153 1.41 11.39 -2.53
N CYS A 154 1.21 12.59 -2.01
CA CYS A 154 1.42 12.87 -0.58
C CYS A 154 0.11 13.20 0.15
N GLN A 155 -0.76 13.98 -0.50
CA GLN A 155 -1.91 14.63 0.13
C GLN A 155 -2.93 13.65 0.72
N ASP A 156 -3.19 12.51 0.08
CA ASP A 156 -4.17 11.54 0.59
C ASP A 156 -3.76 10.95 1.95
N CYS A 157 -2.45 10.91 2.23
CA CYS A 157 -1.91 10.48 3.52
C CYS A 157 -1.69 11.66 4.47
N HIS A 158 -1.06 12.73 3.99
CA HIS A 158 -0.56 13.84 4.81
C HIS A 158 -1.53 15.00 4.96
N GLY A 159 -2.61 15.06 4.17
CA GLY A 159 -3.59 16.15 4.18
C GLY A 159 -3.17 17.38 3.37
N GLU A 160 -3.92 18.48 3.53
CA GLU A 160 -3.54 19.79 2.99
C GLU A 160 -2.16 20.22 3.54
N PRO A 161 -1.28 20.81 2.72
CA PRO A 161 0.04 21.26 3.16
C PRO A 161 -0.08 22.28 4.30
N HIS A 162 0.93 22.35 5.17
CA HIS A 162 1.02 23.17 6.38
C HIS A 162 0.02 22.89 7.50
N THR A 163 -1.14 22.32 7.18
CA THR A 163 -2.24 22.16 8.15
C THR A 163 -2.52 20.70 8.48
N GLY A 164 -2.21 19.78 7.55
CA GLY A 164 -2.54 18.36 7.66
C GLY A 164 -4.04 18.10 7.63
N LYS A 165 -4.86 19.09 7.23
CA LYS A 165 -6.30 18.95 7.19
C LYS A 165 -6.67 17.88 6.15
N GLY A 166 -7.49 16.92 6.55
CA GLY A 166 -7.86 15.79 5.70
C GLY A 166 -6.83 14.65 5.65
N ARG A 167 -5.78 14.70 6.48
CA ARG A 167 -4.84 13.57 6.60
C ARG A 167 -5.55 12.28 6.98
N LEU A 168 -5.03 11.17 6.46
CA LEU A 168 -5.59 9.84 6.71
C LEU A 168 -5.61 9.46 8.19
N THR A 169 -4.60 9.92 8.95
CA THR A 169 -4.47 9.61 10.37
C THR A 169 -3.67 10.66 11.11
N GLU A 170 -3.86 10.76 12.43
CA GLU A 170 -3.16 11.76 13.24
C GLU A 170 -1.64 11.52 13.35
N GLN A 171 -1.20 10.29 13.09
CA GLN A 171 0.21 9.91 13.02
C GLN A 171 0.86 10.29 11.69
N ALA A 172 0.10 10.66 10.66
CA ALA A 172 0.66 11.22 9.44
C ALA A 172 1.17 12.64 9.75
N SER A 173 2.46 12.85 9.52
CA SER A 173 3.12 14.11 9.78
C SER A 173 2.51 15.26 8.98
N VAL A 174 2.45 16.44 9.57
CA VAL A 174 2.12 17.68 8.85
C VAL A 174 3.36 18.12 8.08
N LEU A 175 3.21 18.35 6.77
CA LEU A 175 4.32 18.68 5.88
C LEU A 175 4.23 20.15 5.42
N PRO A 176 5.33 20.92 5.47
CA PRO A 176 6.68 20.51 5.88
C PRO A 176 6.98 20.59 7.39
N GLU A 177 6.05 20.98 8.26
CA GLU A 177 6.28 21.33 9.68
C GLU A 177 7.06 20.28 10.49
N VAL A 178 6.95 19.00 10.11
CA VAL A 178 7.74 17.91 10.70
C VAL A 178 9.26 18.15 10.67
N VAL A 179 9.76 18.92 9.71
CA VAL A 179 11.19 19.21 9.60
C VAL A 179 11.70 20.13 10.70
N ASN A 180 10.83 20.86 11.40
CA ASN A 180 11.22 21.76 12.50
C ASN A 180 11.92 21.00 13.64
N ASP A 181 11.65 19.71 13.78
CA ASP A 181 12.28 18.84 14.79
C ASP A 181 13.59 18.21 14.27
N TYR A 182 13.88 18.27 12.96
CA TYR A 182 14.99 17.52 12.37
C TYR A 182 16.36 18.02 12.79
N ASP A 183 16.52 19.32 13.07
CA ASP A 183 17.81 19.84 13.55
C ASP A 183 18.18 19.27 14.92
N ILE A 184 17.19 18.86 15.71
CA ILE A 184 17.37 18.21 17.01
C ILE A 184 17.54 16.70 16.85
N LEU A 185 16.71 16.07 16.02
CA LEU A 185 16.69 14.62 15.82
C LEU A 185 17.88 14.12 14.97
N PHE A 186 18.36 14.95 14.05
CA PHE A 186 19.40 14.64 13.07
C PHE A 186 20.39 15.82 12.97
N PRO A 187 21.13 16.12 14.06
CA PRO A 187 21.96 17.31 14.13
C PRO A 187 23.05 17.30 13.05
N GLY A 188 23.10 18.39 12.28
CA GLY A 188 24.07 18.58 11.19
C GLY A 188 23.67 17.92 9.86
N VAL A 189 22.50 17.29 9.78
CA VAL A 189 21.96 16.74 8.53
C VAL A 189 20.99 17.74 7.91
N PRO A 190 21.17 18.16 6.64
CA PRO A 190 20.18 18.96 5.93
C PRO A 190 18.78 18.34 5.95
N GLN A 191 17.77 19.15 6.26
CA GLN A 191 16.38 18.71 6.38
C GLN A 191 15.86 18.05 5.09
N SER A 192 16.25 18.59 3.94
CA SER A 192 16.01 18.04 2.61
C SER A 192 16.51 16.60 2.46
N LEU A 193 17.73 16.30 2.92
CA LEU A 193 18.27 14.93 2.87
C LEU A 193 17.45 13.98 3.76
N VAL A 194 17.01 14.43 4.93
CA VAL A 194 16.12 13.64 5.79
C VAL A 194 14.78 13.37 5.09
N VAL A 195 14.22 14.34 4.37
CA VAL A 195 12.99 14.14 3.58
C VAL A 195 13.22 13.16 2.42
N ILE A 196 14.32 13.32 1.67
CA ILE A 196 14.67 12.41 0.57
C ILE A 196 14.83 10.98 1.09
N GLU A 197 15.54 10.79 2.19
CA GLU A 197 15.72 9.49 2.85
C GLU A 197 14.36 8.85 3.20
N LYS A 198 13.47 9.61 3.86
CA LYS A 198 12.14 9.11 4.19
C LYS A 198 11.36 8.69 2.94
N VAL A 199 11.39 9.49 1.87
CA VAL A 199 10.69 9.20 0.61
C VAL A 199 11.28 7.98 -0.10
N ARG A 200 12.60 7.82 -0.12
CA ARG A 200 13.29 6.77 -0.88
C ARG A 200 13.38 5.43 -0.17
N HIS A 201 13.27 5.41 1.15
CA HIS A 201 13.46 4.19 1.92
C HIS A 201 12.22 3.75 2.69
N GLY A 202 11.46 4.68 3.26
CA GLY A 202 10.26 4.38 4.01
C GLY A 202 10.44 3.28 5.07
N GLN A 203 9.32 2.68 5.49
CA GLN A 203 9.34 1.60 6.49
C GLN A 203 10.10 0.34 6.02
N PHE A 204 10.36 0.19 4.71
CA PHE A 204 11.08 -0.96 4.16
C PHE A 204 12.51 -1.07 4.68
N PHE A 205 13.15 0.06 5.00
CA PHE A 205 14.46 0.08 5.65
C PHE A 205 14.39 0.59 7.09
N GLY A 206 13.17 0.69 7.65
CA GLY A 206 12.94 1.23 8.99
C GLY A 206 13.14 2.75 9.08
N VAL A 207 13.09 3.47 7.94
CA VAL A 207 13.38 4.90 7.88
C VAL A 207 12.11 5.67 7.52
N GLY A 208 11.67 6.61 8.38
CA GLY A 208 10.51 7.45 8.04
C GLY A 208 9.14 6.98 8.55
N GLY A 209 9.11 6.08 9.54
CA GLY A 209 7.85 5.64 10.16
C GLY A 209 7.01 4.82 9.18
N ASN A 210 5.68 4.88 9.29
CA ASN A 210 4.77 4.05 8.50
C ASN A 210 4.50 4.56 7.06
N MET A 211 5.50 5.13 6.39
CA MET A 211 5.37 5.63 5.01
C MET A 211 5.97 4.63 4.00
N PRO A 212 5.32 4.36 2.86
CA PRO A 212 5.90 3.51 1.83
C PRO A 212 7.09 4.21 1.17
N LEU A 213 8.01 3.42 0.63
CA LEU A 213 9.13 3.93 -0.16
C LEU A 213 8.67 4.20 -1.60
N TYR A 214 9.15 5.26 -2.21
CA TYR A 214 8.94 5.58 -3.63
C TYR A 214 10.17 5.18 -4.45
N SER A 215 10.00 4.19 -5.33
CA SER A 215 11.06 3.79 -6.27
C SER A 215 11.35 4.90 -7.28
N LEU A 216 12.49 4.81 -7.98
CA LEU A 216 12.81 5.79 -9.06
C LEU A 216 11.79 5.76 -10.20
N GLU A 217 11.21 4.59 -10.47
CA GLU A 217 10.17 4.42 -11.50
C GLU A 217 8.84 5.06 -11.09
N ALA A 218 8.56 5.13 -9.78
CA ALA A 218 7.35 5.73 -9.25
C ALA A 218 7.47 7.26 -9.08
N LEU A 219 8.57 7.73 -8.51
CA LEU A 219 8.86 9.15 -8.30
C LEU A 219 10.27 9.46 -8.81
N SER A 220 10.37 10.20 -9.90
CA SER A 220 11.67 10.59 -10.46
C SER A 220 12.43 11.55 -9.54
N GLU A 221 13.73 11.73 -9.77
CA GLU A 221 14.51 12.74 -9.05
C GLU A 221 14.04 14.18 -9.38
N GLU A 222 13.56 14.42 -10.60
CA GLU A 222 12.99 15.70 -11.00
C GLU A 222 11.71 16.02 -10.21
N ASP A 223 10.81 15.04 -10.08
CA ASP A 223 9.57 15.21 -9.31
C ASP A 223 9.85 15.34 -7.81
N LEU A 224 10.83 14.59 -7.29
CA LEU A 224 11.27 14.76 -5.92
C LEU A 224 11.89 16.15 -5.68
N GLY A 225 12.74 16.63 -6.59
CA GLY A 225 13.33 17.96 -6.51
C GLY A 225 12.30 19.08 -6.63
N ALA A 226 11.25 18.89 -7.42
CA ALA A 226 10.11 19.79 -7.47
C ALA A 226 9.30 19.77 -6.17
N LEU A 227 9.05 18.58 -5.60
CA LEU A 227 8.37 18.41 -4.32
C LEU A 227 9.11 19.14 -3.19
N LEU A 228 10.44 18.99 -3.11
CA LEU A 228 11.27 19.71 -2.14
C LEU A 228 11.16 21.23 -2.32
N ALA A 229 11.22 21.72 -3.57
CA ALA A 229 11.02 23.14 -3.85
C ALA A 229 9.64 23.66 -3.41
N PHE A 230 8.58 22.87 -3.56
CA PHE A 230 7.24 23.21 -3.08
C PHE A 230 7.14 23.22 -1.56
N LEU A 231 7.88 22.35 -0.88
CA LEU A 231 7.97 22.28 0.58
C LEU A 231 8.98 23.29 1.17
N GLU A 232 9.60 24.13 0.32
CA GLU A 232 10.62 25.11 0.70
C GLU A 232 11.88 24.50 1.34
N LEU A 233 12.24 23.29 0.89
CA LEU A 233 13.43 22.54 1.31
C LEU A 233 14.50 22.49 0.22
#